data_AF-A0A0F3IEY1-F1
#
_entry.id   AF-A0A0F3IEY1-F1
#
_cell.length_a   1.000
_cell.length_b   1.000
_cell.length_c   1.000
_cell.angle_alpha   90.00
_cell.angle_beta   90.00
_cell.angle_gamma   90.00
#
_symmetry.space_group_name_H-M   'P 1'
#
loop_
_entity.id
_entity.type
_entity.pdbx_description
1 polymer ?
#
loop_
_entity_poly.entity_id
_entity_poly.type
_entity_poly.pdbx_seq_one_letter_code
_entity_poly.pdbx_strand_id
1 'polypeptide(L)'
;MKASEIIELIKQSKPKLLGDITDEKAAKIVSAAFSQLNKQLTEATDGKVVVPSLGIFKVKQVERQKDGQAVKSKKVSFRASKLKAKGTKAKGGKKAKAQEAN
;
A
#
# COMPACT_ATOMS: atom_id res chain seq x y z
N MET A 1 2.08 -2.92 -12.04
CA MET A 1 2.15 -4.34 -11.66
C MET A 1 0.79 -4.95 -11.85
N LYS A 2 0.70 -6.00 -12.66
CA LYS A 2 -0.53 -6.74 -12.93
C LYS A 2 -0.71 -7.85 -11.90
N ALA A 3 -1.95 -8.31 -11.69
CA ALA A 3 -2.23 -9.40 -10.77
C ALA A 3 -1.48 -10.69 -11.15
N SER A 4 -1.36 -11.00 -12.44
CA SER A 4 -0.63 -12.18 -12.92
C SER A 4 0.86 -12.16 -12.52
N GLU A 5 1.52 -10.99 -12.59
CA GLU A 5 2.92 -10.84 -12.16
C GLU A 5 3.08 -11.09 -10.66
N ILE A 6 2.07 -10.74 -9.85
CA ILE A 6 2.07 -11.02 -8.40
C ILE A 6 1.98 -12.53 -8.16
N ILE A 7 1.16 -13.25 -8.93
CA ILE A 7 1.04 -14.71 -8.81
C ILE A 7 2.36 -15.39 -9.14
N GLU A 8 3.05 -14.95 -10.19
CA GLU A 8 4.38 -15.47 -10.54
C GLU A 8 5.40 -15.29 -9.41
N LEU A 9 5.45 -14.10 -8.80
CA LEU A 9 6.33 -13.84 -7.64
C LEU A 9 5.95 -14.66 -6.40
N ILE A 10 4.65 -14.90 -6.18
CA ILE A 10 4.19 -15.77 -5.09
C ILE A 10 4.66 -17.21 -5.34
N LYS A 11 4.58 -17.71 -6.57
CA LYS A 11 5.08 -19.04 -6.91
C LYS A 11 6.59 -19.19 -6.69
N GLN A 12 7.36 -18.16 -7.02
CA GLN A 12 8.81 -18.16 -6.82
C GLN A 12 9.20 -18.13 -5.33
N SER A 13 8.47 -17.35 -4.52
CA SER A 13 8.82 -17.16 -3.10
C SER A 13 8.17 -18.19 -2.17
N LYS A 14 6.92 -18.59 -2.44
CA LYS A 14 6.10 -19.49 -1.62
C LYS A 14 5.15 -20.31 -2.49
N PRO A 15 5.65 -21.31 -3.24
CA PRO A 15 4.85 -22.07 -4.21
C PRO A 15 3.65 -22.80 -3.59
N LYS A 16 3.76 -23.24 -2.32
CA LYS A 16 2.69 -23.95 -1.61
C LYS A 16 1.53 -23.06 -1.16
N LEU A 17 1.66 -21.72 -1.27
CA LEU A 17 0.67 -20.78 -0.75
C LEU A 17 -0.61 -20.73 -1.59
N LEU A 18 -0.51 -21.04 -2.89
CA LEU A 18 -1.65 -21.04 -3.81
C LEU A 18 -2.41 -22.38 -3.82
N GLY A 19 -1.85 -23.44 -3.23
CA GLY A 19 -2.46 -24.78 -3.21
C GLY A 19 -2.88 -25.24 -4.60
N ASP A 20 -4.14 -25.67 -4.71
CA ASP A 20 -4.75 -26.16 -5.95
C ASP A 20 -5.45 -25.05 -6.78
N ILE A 21 -5.24 -23.78 -6.44
CA ILE A 21 -5.87 -22.66 -7.15
C ILE A 21 -5.14 -22.42 -8.47
N THR A 22 -5.89 -22.41 -9.57
CA THR A 22 -5.36 -22.05 -10.89
C THR A 22 -4.90 -20.60 -10.94
N ASP A 23 -3.86 -20.32 -11.72
CA ASP A 23 -3.26 -18.99 -11.84
C ASP A 23 -4.28 -17.92 -12.19
N GLU A 24 -5.21 -18.24 -13.08
CA GLU A 24 -6.27 -17.34 -13.50
C GLU A 24 -7.20 -16.99 -12.32
N LYS A 25 -7.60 -18.00 -11.52
CA LYS A 25 -8.42 -17.77 -10.33
C LYS A 25 -7.66 -16.96 -9.28
N ALA A 26 -6.38 -17.27 -9.05
CA ALA A 26 -5.53 -16.53 -8.13
C ALA A 26 -5.39 -15.05 -8.56
N ALA A 27 -5.15 -14.79 -9.85
CA ALA A 27 -5.07 -13.44 -10.38
C ALA A 27 -6.40 -12.67 -10.25
N LYS A 28 -7.54 -13.34 -10.47
CA LYS A 28 -8.88 -12.74 -10.25
C LYS A 28 -9.09 -12.37 -8.78
N ILE A 29 -8.69 -13.21 -7.84
CA ILE A 29 -8.80 -12.93 -6.39
C ILE A 29 -7.96 -11.70 -6.02
N VAL A 30 -6.70 -11.66 -6.47
CA VAL A 30 -5.81 -10.51 -6.22
C VAL A 30 -6.38 -9.22 -6.82
N SER A 31 -6.90 -9.30 -8.05
CA SER A 31 -7.54 -8.16 -8.72
C SER A 31 -8.78 -7.68 -7.97
N ALA A 32 -9.62 -8.59 -7.50
CA ALA A 32 -10.81 -8.27 -6.71
C ALA A 32 -10.44 -7.60 -5.37
N ALA A 33 -9.40 -8.09 -4.69
CA ALA A 33 -8.90 -7.48 -3.45
C ALA A 33 -8.45 -6.03 -3.66
N PHE A 34 -7.67 -5.75 -4.72
CA PHE A 34 -7.26 -4.38 -5.04
C PHE A 34 -8.43 -3.50 -5.48
N SER A 35 -9.39 -4.04 -6.23
CA SER A 35 -10.60 -3.32 -6.61
C SER A 35 -11.41 -2.88 -5.39
N GLN A 36 -11.61 -3.80 -4.43
CA GLN A 36 -12.31 -3.49 -3.18
C GLN A 36 -11.57 -2.44 -2.35
N LEU A 37 -10.24 -2.54 -2.26
CA LEU A 37 -9.42 -1.55 -1.58
C LEU A 37 -9.52 -0.17 -2.24
N ASN A 38 -9.54 -0.12 -3.58
CA ASN A 38 -9.70 1.14 -4.30
C ASN A 38 -11.07 1.77 -4.05
N LYS A 39 -12.15 0.98 -4.01
CA LYS A 39 -13.50 1.48 -3.66
C LYS A 39 -13.49 2.11 -2.26
N GLN A 40 -12.97 1.41 -1.27
CA GLN A 40 -12.85 1.94 0.10
C GLN A 40 -12.04 3.23 0.15
N LEU A 41 -10.92 3.31 -0.58
CA LEU A 41 -10.11 4.53 -0.64
C LEU A 41 -10.81 5.67 -1.36
N THR A 42 -11.66 5.38 -2.36
CA THR A 42 -12.39 6.39 -3.14
C THR A 42 -13.59 6.94 -2.38
N GLU A 43 -14.23 6.12 -1.55
CA GLU A 43 -15.38 6.51 -0.72
C GLU A 43 -14.96 7.18 0.61
N ALA A 44 -13.78 6.84 1.15
CA ALA A 44 -13.32 7.42 2.41
C ALA A 44 -13.14 8.96 2.33
N THR A 45 -13.83 9.74 3.14
CA THR A 45 -13.74 11.21 3.11
C THR A 45 -12.42 11.70 3.70
N ASP A 46 -12.18 11.43 4.99
CA ASP A 46 -10.92 11.69 5.69
C ASP A 46 -10.65 10.58 6.69
N GLY A 47 -9.40 10.09 6.76
CA GLY A 47 -9.05 9.06 7.72
C GLY A 47 -7.92 8.14 7.31
N LYS A 48 -7.95 6.91 7.85
CA LYS A 48 -6.93 5.89 7.62
C LYS A 48 -7.59 4.56 7.30
N VAL A 49 -7.20 3.95 6.19
CA VAL A 49 -7.52 2.55 5.87
C VAL A 49 -6.30 1.70 6.21
N VAL A 50 -6.46 0.77 7.15
CA VAL A 50 -5.36 -0.11 7.62
C VAL A 50 -5.51 -1.45 6.94
N VAL A 51 -4.46 -1.89 6.25
CA VAL A 51 -4.36 -3.22 5.67
C VAL A 51 -3.28 -3.98 6.44
N PRO A 52 -3.65 -4.96 7.28
CA PRO A 52 -2.70 -5.75 8.05
C PRO A 52 -1.60 -6.31 7.15
N SER A 53 -0.36 -6.29 7.64
CA SER A 53 0.84 -6.76 6.92
C SER A 53 1.22 -5.96 5.65
N LEU A 54 0.32 -5.18 5.04
CA LEU A 54 0.64 -4.32 3.90
C LEU A 54 1.02 -2.90 4.36
N GLY A 55 0.15 -2.24 5.12
CA GLY A 55 0.40 -0.87 5.55
C GLY A 55 -0.86 -0.07 5.83
N ILE A 56 -0.70 1.25 5.84
CA ILE A 56 -1.73 2.22 6.17
C ILE A 56 -1.87 3.19 5.01
N PHE A 57 -3.08 3.33 4.48
CA PHE A 57 -3.44 4.39 3.55
C PHE A 57 -4.06 5.54 4.33
N LYS A 58 -3.48 6.73 4.21
CA LYS A 58 -4.04 7.96 4.76
C LYS A 58 -4.78 8.68 3.65
N VAL A 59 -6.02 9.03 3.90
CA VAL A 59 -6.86 9.78 2.98
C VAL A 59 -7.08 11.16 3.59
N LYS A 60 -6.76 12.20 2.82
CA LYS A 60 -6.97 13.60 3.18
C LYS A 60 -7.61 14.36 2.03
N GLN A 61 -8.68 15.09 2.28
CA GLN A 61 -9.12 16.17 1.40
C GLN A 61 -8.16 17.36 1.53
N VAL A 62 -7.73 17.88 0.39
CA VAL A 62 -6.86 19.05 0.30
C VAL A 62 -7.43 20.04 -0.69
N GLU A 63 -7.67 21.25 -0.22
CA GLU A 63 -7.97 22.40 -1.08
C GLU A 63 -6.66 22.93 -1.64
N ARG A 64 -6.56 22.98 -2.97
CA ARG A 64 -5.41 23.54 -3.67
C ARG A 64 -5.91 24.63 -4.60
N GLN A 65 -5.32 25.82 -4.51
CA GLN A 65 -5.50 26.82 -5.56
C GLN A 65 -4.72 26.37 -6.80
N LYS A 66 -5.42 26.22 -7.91
CA LYS A 66 -4.84 26.02 -9.24
C LYS A 66 -5.46 27.07 -10.15
N ASP A 67 -4.62 27.90 -10.78
CA ASP A 67 -5.07 28.93 -11.73
C ASP A 67 -6.12 29.90 -11.14
N GLY A 68 -5.93 30.33 -9.89
CA GLY A 68 -6.82 31.27 -9.20
C GLY A 68 -8.13 30.69 -8.67
N GLN A 69 -8.42 29.40 -8.92
CA GLN A 69 -9.61 28.72 -8.41
C GLN A 69 -9.27 27.69 -7.33
N ALA A 70 -10.09 27.63 -6.28
CA ALA A 70 -9.97 26.63 -5.23
C ALA A 70 -10.50 25.27 -5.71
N VAL A 71 -9.59 24.30 -5.89
CA VAL A 71 -9.92 22.93 -6.28
C VAL A 71 -9.81 22.01 -5.07
N LYS A 72 -10.93 21.39 -4.68
CA LYS A 72 -10.95 20.29 -3.70
C LYS A 72 -10.41 19.03 -4.38
N SER A 73 -9.27 18.53 -3.90
CA SER A 73 -8.65 17.30 -4.40
C SER A 73 -8.40 16.32 -3.28
N LYS A 74 -8.49 15.03 -3.58
CA LYS A 74 -8.30 13.96 -2.60
C LYS A 74 -6.88 13.44 -2.68
N LYS A 75 -6.14 13.56 -1.58
CA LYS A 75 -4.78 13.04 -1.45
C LYS A 75 -4.79 11.73 -0.69
N VAL A 76 -4.37 10.65 -1.36
CA VAL A 76 -4.12 9.34 -0.74
C VAL A 76 -2.62 9.16 -0.57
N SER A 77 -2.17 8.79 0.63
CA SER A 77 -0.76 8.53 0.94
C SER A 77 -0.61 7.16 1.59
N PHE A 78 0.24 6.32 1.03
CA PHE A 78 0.52 4.99 1.57
C PHE A 78 1.76 5.01 2.48
N ARG A 79 1.66 4.31 3.61
CA ARG A 79 2.78 4.01 4.52
C ARG A 79 2.86 2.50 4.71
N ALA A 80 3.92 1.89 4.21
CA ALA A 80 4.17 0.46 4.40
C ALA A 80 4.23 0.09 5.88
N SER A 81 3.66 -1.08 6.21
CA SER A 81 3.79 -1.62 7.56
C SER A 81 5.24 -2.00 7.82
N LYS A 82 5.73 -1.72 9.04
CA LYS A 82 6.96 -2.36 9.51
C LYS A 82 6.61 -3.81 9.80
N LEU A 83 6.65 -4.68 8.79
CA LEU A 83 6.70 -6.10 9.06
C LEU A 83 7.90 -6.31 9.99
N LYS A 84 7.68 -6.81 11.21
CA LYS A 84 8.77 -7.43 11.95
C LYS A 84 9.11 -8.70 11.17
N ALA A 85 9.99 -8.57 10.19
CA ALA A 85 10.52 -9.68 9.43
C ALA A 85 11.20 -10.61 10.43
N LYS A 86 10.54 -11.71 10.78
CA LYS A 86 11.18 -12.84 11.45
C LYS A 86 12.09 -13.49 10.38
N GLY A 87 13.29 -12.95 10.20
CA GLY A 87 14.34 -13.57 9.39
C GLY A 87 14.91 -12.80 8.19
N THR A 88 15.05 -11.48 8.22
CA THR A 88 15.95 -10.82 7.25
C THR A 88 16.55 -9.55 7.85
N LYS A 89 17.85 -9.59 8.18
CA LYS A 89 18.62 -8.43 8.64
C LYS A 89 18.77 -7.45 7.48
N ALA A 90 17.94 -6.41 7.42
CA ALA A 90 18.22 -5.23 6.60
C ALA A 90 19.21 -4.33 7.36
N LYS A 91 20.48 -4.36 6.94
CA LYS A 91 21.49 -3.35 7.29
C LYS A 91 21.18 -2.05 6.52
N GLY A 92 21.28 -0.91 7.20
CA GLY A 92 21.40 0.44 6.63
C GLY A 92 20.09 1.24 6.63
N GLY A 93 19.99 2.46 7.17
CA GLY A 93 21.00 3.32 7.78
C GLY A 93 20.35 4.51 8.50
N LYS A 94 21.02 4.95 9.57
CA LYS A 94 20.90 6.25 10.26
C LYS A 94 20.88 7.39 9.21
N LYS A 95 20.15 8.49 9.39
CA LYS A 95 20.52 9.59 10.30
C LYS A 95 19.28 10.40 10.70
N ALA A 96 18.99 10.41 12.01
CA ALA A 96 18.39 11.58 12.65
C ALA A 96 19.53 12.59 12.86
N LYS A 97 19.41 13.80 12.30
CA LYS A 97 20.30 14.91 12.63
C LYS A 97 19.64 15.68 13.77
N ALA A 98 20.42 15.85 14.83
CA ALA A 98 20.07 16.39 16.12
C ALA A 98 19.80 17.91 16.09
N GLN A 99 19.11 18.34 17.15
CA GLN A 99 19.00 19.72 17.64
C GLN A 99 20.37 20.26 18.08
N GLU A 100 20.59 21.56 17.87
CA GLU A 100 21.44 22.51 18.64
C GLU A 100 20.90 23.89 18.20
N ALA A 101 20.18 24.67 19.04
CA ALA A 101 20.61 25.40 20.23
C ALA A 101 21.77 26.37 19.94
N ASN A 102 21.41 27.63 19.73
CA ASN A 102 22.25 28.79 20.03
C ASN A 102 21.33 29.93 20.46
#